data_AF-A0A7C5N0E4-F1
#
_entry.id   AF-A0A7C5N0E4-F1
#
_cell.length_a   1.000
_cell.length_b   1.000
_cell.length_c   1.000
_cell.angle_alpha   90.00
_cell.angle_beta   90.00
_cell.angle_gamma   90.00
#
_symmetry.space_group_name_H-M   'P 1'
#
loop_
_entity.id
_entity.type
_entity.pdbx_description
1 polymer ?
#
loop_
_entity_poly.entity_id
_entity_poly.type
_entity_poly.pdbx_seq_one_letter_code
_entity_poly.pdbx_strand_id
1 'polypeptide(L)'
;AERVPEVFALIVSSAFSMEAGIGGFVGIMVQGFKRAAFSSEAGIGSAAIAHSTARTPYPVRQGIVALMEPFIDTVVICPMTALVIIITGVYDQNGQYAELIAANQGAALTAKAFGSQISWFPVVLSISVVLFAYSTMISWSYYGERCWTYLFGERFSMIYRILFVLVIVAGSIGSASAVLDFSDLLLLSMAFPNMFALYALSGRVKRKLGSYLEKLRSGELDREVGRA
;
A
#
# COMPACT_ATOMS: atom_id res chain seq x y z
N ALA A 1 -26.04 1.32 -9.92
CA ALA A 1 -26.22 1.06 -8.48
C ALA A 1 -26.70 -0.36 -8.20
N GLU A 2 -27.63 -0.89 -9.01
CA GLU A 2 -28.24 -2.23 -8.81
C GLU A 2 -27.24 -3.39 -8.80
N ARG A 3 -26.13 -3.31 -9.54
CA ARG A 3 -25.11 -4.37 -9.59
C ARG A 3 -24.14 -4.38 -8.40
N VAL A 4 -24.15 -3.35 -7.54
CA VAL A 4 -23.16 -3.24 -6.45
C VAL A 4 -23.27 -4.39 -5.43
N PRO A 5 -24.47 -4.73 -4.91
CA PRO A 5 -24.63 -5.86 -4.00
C PRO A 5 -24.21 -7.19 -4.63
N GLU A 6 -24.54 -7.40 -5.92
CA GLU A 6 -24.17 -8.61 -6.67
C GLU A 6 -22.65 -8.75 -6.79
N VAL A 7 -21.94 -7.64 -7.05
CA VAL A 7 -20.48 -7.64 -7.15
C VAL A 7 -19.83 -7.91 -5.81
N PHE A 8 -20.35 -7.36 -4.70
CA PHE A 8 -19.86 -7.72 -3.38
C PHE A 8 -20.09 -9.20 -3.06
N ALA A 9 -21.27 -9.73 -3.38
CA ALA A 9 -21.56 -11.14 -3.23
C ALA A 9 -20.58 -12.00 -4.05
N LEU A 10 -20.30 -11.61 -5.30
CA LEU A 10 -19.32 -12.27 -6.16
C LEU A 10 -17.92 -12.26 -5.55
N ILE A 11 -17.42 -11.11 -5.09
CA ILE A 11 -16.09 -10.99 -4.46
C ILE A 11 -15.97 -11.96 -3.29
N VAL A 12 -16.98 -11.98 -2.40
CA VAL A 12 -16.98 -12.87 -1.24
C VAL A 12 -17.07 -14.33 -1.66
N SER A 13 -18.00 -14.69 -2.55
CA SER A 13 -18.14 -16.08 -3.00
C SER A 13 -16.91 -16.60 -3.72
N SER A 14 -16.24 -15.75 -4.53
CA SER A 14 -15.03 -16.11 -5.24
C SER A 14 -13.82 -16.23 -4.31
N ALA A 15 -13.70 -15.34 -3.31
CA ALA A 15 -12.62 -15.39 -2.33
C ALA A 15 -12.67 -16.64 -1.45
N PHE A 16 -13.88 -17.13 -1.14
CA PHE A 16 -14.12 -18.33 -0.33
C PHE A 16 -14.48 -19.58 -1.16
N SER A 17 -14.36 -19.51 -2.49
CA SER A 17 -14.60 -20.68 -3.34
C SER A 17 -13.50 -21.72 -3.18
N MET A 18 -13.91 -22.97 -3.05
CA MET A 18 -13.02 -24.15 -3.05
C MET A 18 -13.16 -24.97 -4.35
N GLU A 19 -13.77 -24.42 -5.40
CA GLU A 19 -13.98 -25.14 -6.68
C GLU A 19 -12.66 -25.61 -7.32
N ALA A 20 -11.59 -24.82 -7.20
CA ALA A 20 -10.24 -25.19 -7.64
C ALA A 20 -9.47 -26.06 -6.63
N GLY A 21 -10.16 -26.55 -5.58
CA GLY A 21 -9.58 -27.29 -4.46
C GLY A 21 -8.83 -26.39 -3.46
N ILE A 22 -8.27 -27.03 -2.42
CA ILE A 22 -7.55 -26.34 -1.33
C ILE A 22 -6.35 -25.54 -1.86
N GLY A 23 -5.64 -26.05 -2.88
CA GLY A 23 -4.50 -25.36 -3.47
C GLY A 23 -4.88 -24.04 -4.15
N GLY A 24 -6.00 -24.02 -4.89
CA GLY A 24 -6.54 -22.80 -5.49
C GLY A 24 -6.99 -21.78 -4.46
N PHE A 25 -7.69 -22.23 -3.41
CA PHE A 25 -8.10 -21.38 -2.30
C PHE A 25 -6.91 -20.71 -1.61
N VAL A 26 -5.88 -21.48 -1.24
CA VAL A 26 -4.65 -20.92 -0.63
C VAL A 26 -3.96 -19.95 -1.57
N GLY A 27 -3.88 -20.25 -2.87
CA GLY A 27 -3.29 -19.36 -3.87
C GLY A 27 -3.98 -17.99 -3.96
N ILE A 28 -5.31 -17.98 -3.98
CA ILE A 28 -6.11 -16.74 -4.01
C ILE A 28 -5.85 -15.90 -2.75
N MET A 29 -5.84 -16.53 -1.58
CA MET A 29 -5.58 -15.85 -0.30
C MET A 29 -4.18 -15.25 -0.26
N VAL A 30 -3.16 -16.00 -0.67
CA VAL A 30 -1.77 -15.52 -0.73
C VAL A 30 -1.66 -14.32 -1.68
N GLN A 31 -2.25 -14.39 -2.86
CA GLN A 31 -2.23 -13.29 -3.82
C GLN A 31 -2.94 -12.04 -3.26
N GLY A 32 -4.08 -12.22 -2.59
CA GLY A 32 -4.81 -11.14 -1.93
C GLY A 32 -3.97 -10.45 -0.85
N PHE A 33 -3.38 -11.22 0.07
CA PHE A 33 -2.50 -10.67 1.12
C PHE A 33 -1.26 -9.99 0.54
N LYS A 34 -0.64 -10.59 -0.49
CA LYS A 34 0.54 -10.05 -1.16
C LYS A 34 0.26 -8.66 -1.74
N ARG A 35 -0.86 -8.50 -2.46
CA ARG A 35 -1.24 -7.22 -3.06
C ARG A 35 -1.73 -6.21 -2.01
N ALA A 36 -2.46 -6.65 -0.99
CA ALA A 36 -2.87 -5.78 0.13
C ALA A 36 -1.67 -5.24 0.92
N ALA A 37 -0.67 -6.08 1.20
CA ALA A 37 0.56 -5.65 1.88
C ALA A 37 1.39 -4.67 1.04
N PHE A 38 1.41 -4.84 -0.29
CA PHE A 38 2.07 -3.90 -1.20
C PHE A 38 1.39 -2.52 -1.19
N SER A 39 0.06 -2.48 -1.14
CA SER A 39 -0.72 -1.23 -1.14
C SER A 39 -0.64 -0.48 0.19
N SER A 40 -0.79 -1.22 1.30
CA SER A 40 -0.88 -0.67 2.65
C SER A 40 0.47 -0.47 3.36
N GLU A 41 1.53 -1.09 2.84
CA GLU A 41 2.83 -1.24 3.52
C GLU A 41 2.73 -1.81 4.96
N ALA A 42 1.63 -2.51 5.25
CA ALA A 42 1.33 -3.00 6.58
C ALA A 42 2.36 -4.06 7.02
N GLY A 43 2.97 -3.84 8.18
CA GLY A 43 3.95 -4.77 8.74
C GLY A 43 5.36 -4.66 8.13
N ILE A 44 5.58 -3.82 7.11
CA ILE A 44 6.89 -3.63 6.47
C ILE A 44 7.81 -2.73 7.30
N GLY A 45 7.24 -1.71 7.97
CA GLY A 45 7.97 -0.80 8.87
C GLY A 45 8.52 0.46 8.21
N SER A 46 8.35 0.63 6.90
CA SER A 46 8.73 1.82 6.12
C SER A 46 8.01 3.09 6.56
N ALA A 47 6.68 3.04 6.69
CA ALA A 47 5.86 4.21 7.07
C ALA A 47 6.32 4.86 8.40
N ALA A 48 6.79 4.04 9.35
CA ALA A 48 7.29 4.54 10.64
C ALA A 48 8.49 5.50 10.48
N ILE A 49 9.29 5.35 9.41
CA ILE A 49 10.42 6.24 9.11
C ILE A 49 9.90 7.66 8.83
N ALA A 50 8.88 7.81 7.97
CA ALA A 50 8.25 9.10 7.70
C ALA A 50 7.62 9.68 8.97
N HIS A 51 6.77 8.90 9.64
CA HIS A 51 6.02 9.38 10.80
C HIS A 51 6.90 9.74 12.00
N SER A 52 8.10 9.15 12.12
CA SER A 52 9.05 9.49 13.19
C SER A 52 9.53 10.94 13.16
N THR A 53 9.43 11.60 11.99
CA THR A 53 9.83 13.01 11.82
C THR A 53 8.75 14.00 12.26
N ALA A 54 7.52 13.54 12.48
CA ALA A 54 6.42 14.40 12.83
C ALA A 54 6.62 15.02 14.21
N ARG A 55 6.38 16.34 14.30
CA ARG A 55 6.43 17.06 15.57
C ARG A 55 5.16 16.77 16.38
N THR A 56 5.22 15.72 17.18
CA THR A 56 4.15 15.38 18.13
C THR A 56 4.73 15.11 19.52
N PRO A 57 4.13 15.65 20.59
CA PRO A 57 4.50 15.28 21.96
C PRO A 57 4.08 13.84 22.29
N TYR A 58 3.15 13.27 21.51
CA TYR A 58 2.58 11.94 21.73
C TYR A 58 2.78 11.05 20.50
N PRO A 59 3.70 10.08 20.52
CA PRO A 59 3.91 9.15 19.42
C PRO A 59 2.64 8.36 19.04
N VAL A 60 1.78 8.05 20.03
CA VAL A 60 0.51 7.36 19.82
C VAL A 60 -0.42 8.17 18.90
N ARG A 61 -0.43 9.51 19.04
CA ARG A 61 -1.23 10.39 18.17
C ARG A 61 -0.81 10.23 16.71
N GLN A 62 0.49 10.25 16.45
CA GLN A 62 1.00 10.08 15.10
C GLN A 62 0.79 8.66 14.57
N GLY A 63 0.89 7.65 15.44
CA GLY A 63 0.54 6.28 15.08
C GLY A 63 -0.92 6.12 14.66
N ILE A 64 -1.86 6.84 15.29
CA ILE A 64 -3.27 6.84 14.88
C ILE A 64 -3.45 7.54 13.53
N VAL A 65 -2.75 8.66 13.29
CA VAL A 65 -2.77 9.34 11.98
C VAL A 65 -2.26 8.42 10.87
N ALA A 66 -1.18 7.67 11.13
CA ALA A 66 -0.61 6.71 10.19
C ALA A 66 -1.62 5.63 9.74
N LEU A 67 -2.58 5.25 10.60
CA LEU A 67 -3.61 4.27 10.25
C LEU A 67 -4.59 4.77 9.16
N MET A 68 -4.62 6.08 8.89
CA MET A 68 -5.45 6.63 7.81
C MET A 68 -4.89 6.28 6.43
N GLU A 69 -3.59 6.07 6.29
CA GLU A 69 -2.94 5.71 5.03
C GLU A 69 -3.52 4.40 4.47
N PRO A 70 -3.46 3.25 5.17
CA PRO A 70 -4.02 1.99 4.66
C PRO A 70 -5.55 1.99 4.66
N PHE A 71 -6.21 2.79 5.51
CA PHE A 71 -7.67 2.89 5.46
C PHE A 71 -8.14 3.54 4.16
N ILE A 72 -7.60 4.70 3.81
CA ILE A 72 -7.99 5.42 2.60
C ILE A 72 -7.61 4.58 1.38
N ASP A 73 -6.36 4.11 1.29
CA ASP A 73 -5.90 3.37 0.13
C ASP A 73 -6.59 1.99 0.00
N THR A 74 -6.40 1.11 0.97
CA THR A 74 -6.76 -0.30 0.84
C THR A 74 -8.23 -0.60 1.18
N VAL A 75 -8.86 0.17 2.08
CA VAL A 75 -10.26 -0.06 2.49
C VAL A 75 -11.26 0.75 1.66
N VAL A 76 -10.86 1.91 1.12
CA VAL A 76 -11.75 2.77 0.35
C VAL A 76 -11.40 2.76 -1.15
N ILE A 77 -10.17 3.15 -1.52
CA ILE A 77 -9.81 3.40 -2.92
C ILE A 77 -9.64 2.09 -3.72
N CYS A 78 -8.95 1.08 -3.18
CA CYS A 78 -8.77 -0.21 -3.87
C CYS A 78 -10.12 -0.92 -4.14
N PRO A 79 -11.06 -1.02 -3.18
CA PRO A 79 -12.37 -1.62 -3.43
C PRO A 79 -13.17 -0.84 -4.47
N MET A 80 -13.14 0.50 -4.46
CA MET A 80 -13.80 1.29 -5.51
C MET A 80 -13.24 0.97 -6.90
N THR A 81 -11.92 0.83 -7.03
CA THR A 81 -11.28 0.45 -8.30
C THR A 81 -11.68 -0.97 -8.71
N ALA A 82 -11.67 -1.93 -7.78
CA ALA A 82 -12.08 -3.31 -8.02
C ALA A 82 -13.56 -3.41 -8.45
N LEU A 83 -14.45 -2.63 -7.83
CA LEU A 83 -15.87 -2.57 -8.20
C LEU A 83 -16.03 -2.16 -9.67
N VAL A 84 -15.32 -1.12 -10.11
CA VAL A 84 -15.39 -0.65 -11.51
C VAL A 84 -14.89 -1.73 -12.47
N ILE A 85 -13.77 -2.38 -12.16
CA ILE A 85 -13.22 -3.49 -12.95
C ILE A 85 -14.22 -4.66 -13.07
N ILE A 86 -14.88 -5.04 -11.98
CA ILE A 86 -15.82 -6.17 -11.97
C ILE A 86 -17.13 -5.82 -12.68
N ILE A 87 -17.70 -4.63 -12.43
CA ILE A 87 -18.95 -4.18 -13.05
C ILE A 87 -18.81 -4.11 -14.58
N THR A 88 -17.65 -3.65 -15.06
CA THR A 88 -17.35 -3.52 -16.50
C THR A 88 -16.98 -4.85 -17.14
N GLY A 89 -16.69 -5.90 -16.37
CA GLY A 89 -16.36 -7.22 -16.87
C GLY A 89 -14.97 -7.33 -17.53
N VAL A 90 -14.13 -6.28 -17.44
CA VAL A 90 -12.82 -6.29 -18.10
C VAL A 90 -11.85 -7.31 -17.50
N TYR A 91 -12.16 -7.87 -16.33
CA TYR A 91 -11.38 -8.90 -15.65
C TYR A 91 -11.56 -10.32 -16.22
N ASP A 92 -12.45 -10.50 -17.21
CA ASP A 92 -12.67 -11.81 -17.84
C ASP A 92 -11.41 -12.28 -18.59
N GLN A 93 -10.87 -13.41 -18.14
CA GLN A 93 -9.65 -14.02 -18.69
C GLN A 93 -9.84 -14.56 -20.11
N ASN A 94 -11.08 -14.77 -20.57
CA ASN A 94 -11.40 -15.17 -21.93
C ASN A 94 -11.95 -14.01 -22.77
N GLY A 95 -11.98 -12.80 -22.20
CA GLY A 95 -12.55 -11.62 -22.83
C GLY A 95 -11.58 -10.87 -23.74
N GLN A 96 -12.05 -9.73 -24.26
CA GLN A 96 -11.29 -8.85 -25.16
C GLN A 96 -9.94 -8.37 -24.57
N TYR A 97 -9.81 -8.34 -23.24
CA TYR A 97 -8.63 -7.80 -22.54
C TYR A 97 -7.76 -8.88 -21.88
N ALA A 98 -7.92 -10.16 -22.28
CA ALA A 98 -7.17 -11.29 -21.75
C ALA A 98 -5.64 -11.08 -21.79
N GLU A 99 -5.13 -10.47 -22.87
CA GLU A 99 -3.70 -10.19 -23.01
C GLU A 99 -3.18 -9.20 -21.94
N LEU A 100 -3.97 -8.19 -21.57
CA LEU A 100 -3.59 -7.23 -20.52
C LEU A 100 -3.52 -7.91 -19.15
N ILE A 101 -4.40 -8.86 -18.89
CA ILE A 101 -4.42 -9.66 -17.66
C ILE A 101 -3.19 -10.57 -17.63
N ALA A 102 -2.94 -11.31 -18.71
CA ALA A 102 -1.78 -12.20 -18.83
C ALA A 102 -0.44 -11.45 -18.71
N ALA A 103 -0.38 -10.20 -19.19
CA ALA A 103 0.79 -9.35 -19.09
C ALA A 103 0.90 -8.57 -17.76
N ASN A 104 0.02 -8.80 -16.78
CA ASN A 104 -0.04 -8.07 -15.50
C ASN A 104 -0.13 -6.54 -15.65
N GLN A 105 -0.82 -6.05 -16.68
CA GLN A 105 -0.95 -4.61 -16.96
C GLN A 105 -2.16 -3.99 -16.25
N GLY A 106 -2.16 -4.03 -14.91
CA GLY A 106 -3.28 -3.57 -14.08
C GLY A 106 -3.71 -2.11 -14.34
N ALA A 107 -2.76 -1.19 -14.50
CA ALA A 107 -3.07 0.22 -14.78
C ALA A 107 -3.79 0.40 -16.14
N ALA A 108 -3.36 -0.34 -17.17
CA ALA A 108 -4.01 -0.32 -18.47
C ALA A 108 -5.41 -0.93 -18.42
N LEU A 109 -5.58 -2.00 -17.63
CA LEU A 109 -6.89 -2.62 -17.40
C LEU A 109 -7.87 -1.66 -16.72
N THR A 110 -7.42 -0.94 -15.68
CA THR A 110 -8.20 0.11 -15.03
C THR A 110 -8.56 1.23 -16.01
N ALA A 111 -7.62 1.66 -16.86
CA ALA A 111 -7.90 2.67 -17.89
C ALA A 111 -8.98 2.21 -18.87
N LYS A 112 -8.99 0.93 -19.27
CA LYS A 112 -10.05 0.35 -20.12
C LYS A 112 -11.38 0.27 -19.39
N ALA A 113 -11.39 -0.17 -18.13
CA ALA A 113 -12.61 -0.23 -17.31
C ALA A 113 -13.28 1.14 -17.23
N PHE A 114 -12.55 2.15 -16.76
CA PHE A 114 -13.08 3.51 -16.63
C PHE A 114 -13.38 4.15 -17.99
N GLY A 115 -12.54 3.95 -19.00
CA GLY A 115 -12.74 4.48 -20.35
C GLY A 115 -14.01 3.97 -21.03
N SER A 116 -14.48 2.78 -20.67
CA SER A 116 -15.76 2.23 -21.16
C SER A 116 -16.99 2.99 -20.65
N GLN A 117 -16.86 3.69 -19.51
CA GLN A 117 -17.95 4.44 -18.87
C GLN A 117 -17.77 5.95 -19.00
N ILE A 118 -16.52 6.41 -18.97
CA ILE A 118 -16.13 7.82 -18.97
C ILE A 118 -14.95 7.99 -19.94
N SER A 119 -15.24 8.44 -21.15
CA SER A 119 -14.26 8.50 -22.26
C SER A 119 -13.03 9.38 -21.98
N TRP A 120 -13.16 10.42 -21.15
CA TRP A 120 -12.06 11.32 -20.79
C TRP A 120 -11.25 10.86 -19.56
N PHE A 121 -11.77 9.91 -18.77
CA PHE A 121 -11.13 9.46 -17.54
C PHE A 121 -9.75 8.83 -17.74
N PRO A 122 -9.46 8.07 -18.83
CA PRO A 122 -8.13 7.54 -19.06
C PRO A 122 -7.02 8.59 -19.02
N VAL A 123 -7.28 9.81 -19.53
CA VAL A 123 -6.29 10.90 -19.50
C VAL A 123 -6.03 11.35 -18.06
N VAL A 124 -7.09 11.50 -17.27
CA VAL A 124 -6.98 11.87 -15.85
C VAL A 124 -6.25 10.78 -15.08
N LEU A 125 -6.59 9.51 -15.29
CA LEU A 125 -5.91 8.38 -14.68
C LEU A 125 -4.42 8.36 -15.03
N SER A 126 -4.05 8.59 -16.30
CA SER A 126 -2.64 8.66 -16.69
C SER A 126 -1.87 9.74 -15.95
N ILE A 127 -2.44 10.95 -15.83
CA ILE A 127 -1.82 12.05 -15.06
C ILE A 127 -1.70 11.66 -13.58
N SER A 128 -2.77 11.09 -13.00
CA SER A 128 -2.78 10.63 -11.61
C SER A 128 -1.73 9.56 -11.36
N VAL A 129 -1.59 8.55 -12.23
CA VAL A 129 -0.60 7.47 -12.09
C VAL A 129 0.82 8.03 -12.11
N VAL A 130 1.11 9.01 -12.97
CA VAL A 130 2.43 9.68 -12.99
C VAL A 130 2.68 10.41 -11.67
N LEU A 131 1.71 11.16 -11.16
CA LEU A 131 1.83 11.89 -9.89
C LEU A 131 2.00 10.92 -8.71
N PHE A 132 1.24 9.82 -8.67
CA PHE A 132 1.35 8.79 -7.65
C PHE A 132 2.71 8.09 -7.69
N ALA A 133 3.16 7.66 -8.87
CA ALA A 133 4.48 7.06 -9.04
C ALA A 133 5.59 8.02 -8.58
N TYR A 134 5.48 9.30 -8.94
CA TYR A 134 6.43 10.33 -8.54
C TYR A 134 6.45 10.55 -7.02
N SER A 135 5.28 10.68 -6.37
CA SER A 135 5.21 10.82 -4.91
C SER A 135 5.80 9.60 -4.20
N THR A 136 5.51 8.39 -4.68
CA THR A 136 6.05 7.16 -4.10
C THR A 136 7.57 7.10 -4.23
N MET A 137 8.13 7.50 -5.39
CA MET A 137 9.58 7.57 -5.57
C MET A 137 10.25 8.53 -4.57
N ILE A 138 9.63 9.67 -4.27
CA ILE A 138 10.17 10.61 -3.28
C ILE A 138 10.18 9.98 -1.88
N SER A 139 9.04 9.42 -1.44
CA SER A 139 8.92 8.80 -0.12
C SER A 139 9.90 7.65 0.05
N TRP A 140 10.00 6.75 -0.94
CA TRP A 140 10.90 5.60 -0.90
C TRP A 140 12.37 5.97 -1.03
N SER A 141 12.70 7.05 -1.77
CA SER A 141 14.04 7.64 -1.75
C SER A 141 14.41 8.09 -0.35
N TYR A 142 13.51 8.78 0.33
CA TYR A 142 13.74 9.23 1.71
C TYR A 142 13.88 8.06 2.69
N TYR A 143 13.00 7.05 2.61
CA TYR A 143 13.06 5.88 3.50
C TYR A 143 14.39 5.16 3.37
N GLY A 144 14.80 4.85 2.14
CA GLY A 144 16.05 4.17 1.92
C GLY A 144 17.27 5.04 2.23
N GLU A 145 17.21 6.36 2.05
CA GLU A 145 18.27 7.28 2.47
C GLU A 145 18.47 7.26 3.99
N ARG A 146 17.39 7.19 4.78
CA ARG A 146 17.48 7.07 6.24
C ARG A 146 18.11 5.74 6.65
N CYS A 147 17.72 4.63 6.02
CA CYS A 147 18.34 3.32 6.23
C CYS A 147 19.83 3.31 5.85
N TRP A 148 20.18 3.94 4.72
CA TRP A 148 21.56 4.07 4.26
C TRP A 148 22.41 4.89 5.23
N THR A 149 21.87 6.02 5.69
CA THR A 149 22.54 6.90 6.65
C THR A 149 22.76 6.19 7.99
N TYR A 150 21.84 5.34 8.43
CA TYR A 150 22.01 4.52 9.63
C TYR A 150 23.18 3.54 9.50
N LEU A 151 23.38 2.93 8.33
CA LEU A 151 24.43 1.92 8.12
C LEU A 151 25.81 2.52 7.78
N PHE A 152 25.83 3.55 6.92
CA PHE A 152 27.07 4.07 6.33
C PHE A 152 27.41 5.49 6.80
N GLY A 153 26.47 6.18 7.45
CA GLY A 153 26.62 7.57 7.86
C GLY A 153 26.18 8.59 6.80
N GLU A 154 25.90 9.81 7.26
CA GLU A 154 25.28 10.88 6.45
C GLU A 154 26.19 11.39 5.32
N ARG A 155 27.52 11.25 5.49
CA ARG A 155 28.51 11.64 4.48
C ARG A 155 28.27 10.97 3.12
N PHE A 156 27.70 9.76 3.11
CA PHE A 156 27.47 8.99 1.88
C PHE A 156 26.04 9.08 1.36
N SER A 157 25.21 9.99 1.88
CA SER A 157 23.81 10.16 1.44
C SER A 157 23.69 10.49 -0.04
N MET A 158 24.61 11.30 -0.56
CA MET A 158 24.62 11.66 -1.99
C MET A 158 24.85 10.44 -2.89
N ILE A 159 25.67 9.49 -2.46
CA ILE A 159 25.89 8.24 -3.20
C ILE A 159 24.57 7.45 -3.30
N TYR A 160 23.84 7.33 -2.19
CA TYR A 160 22.53 6.68 -2.19
C TYR A 160 21.55 7.34 -3.18
N ARG A 161 21.43 8.66 -3.16
CA ARG A 161 20.51 9.39 -4.05
C ARG A 161 20.87 9.20 -5.52
N ILE A 162 22.16 9.18 -5.87
CA ILE A 162 22.62 8.89 -7.24
C ILE A 162 22.26 7.45 -7.63
N LEU A 163 22.56 6.48 -6.77
CA LEU A 163 22.20 5.07 -7.00
C LEU A 163 20.69 4.89 -7.17
N PHE A 164 19.88 5.57 -6.35
CA PHE A 164 18.42 5.52 -6.42
C PHE A 164 17.91 5.99 -7.78
N VAL A 165 18.42 7.12 -8.30
CA VAL A 165 18.06 7.62 -9.64
C VAL A 165 18.49 6.65 -10.73
N LEU A 166 19.69 6.06 -10.65
CA LEU A 166 20.15 5.06 -11.61
C LEU A 166 19.25 3.81 -11.62
N VAL A 167 18.83 3.34 -10.44
CA VAL A 167 17.90 2.21 -10.31
C VAL A 167 16.53 2.55 -10.88
N ILE A 168 16.03 3.78 -10.74
CA ILE A 168 14.79 4.20 -11.39
C ILE A 168 14.89 4.08 -12.93
N VAL A 169 16.00 4.57 -13.51
CA VAL A 169 16.23 4.47 -14.96
C VAL A 169 16.35 3.02 -15.41
N ALA A 170 17.05 2.18 -14.63
CA ALA A 170 17.12 0.75 -14.94
C ALA A 170 15.74 0.07 -14.82
N GLY A 171 14.96 0.44 -13.80
CA GLY A 171 13.62 -0.09 -13.56
C GLY A 171 12.61 0.27 -14.64
N SER A 172 12.76 1.43 -15.30
CA SER A 172 11.88 1.83 -16.42
C SER A 172 12.14 1.06 -17.71
N ILE A 173 13.30 0.40 -17.83
CA ILE A 173 13.67 -0.46 -18.98
C ILE A 173 13.22 -1.91 -18.73
N GLY A 174 13.14 -2.33 -17.46
CA GLY A 174 12.73 -3.68 -17.08
C GLY A 174 11.24 -3.99 -17.33
N SER A 175 10.89 -5.27 -17.35
CA SER A 175 9.47 -5.66 -17.42
C SER A 175 8.78 -5.41 -16.08
N ALA A 176 7.53 -4.95 -16.12
CA ALA A 176 6.74 -4.67 -14.93
C ALA A 176 6.61 -5.89 -14.00
N SER A 177 6.44 -7.09 -14.57
CA SER A 177 6.35 -8.33 -13.80
C SER A 177 7.63 -8.65 -13.04
N ALA A 178 8.80 -8.53 -13.68
CA ALA A 178 10.08 -8.80 -13.03
C ALA A 178 10.36 -7.80 -11.90
N VAL A 179 10.03 -6.52 -12.12
CA VAL A 179 10.17 -5.48 -11.08
C VAL A 179 9.25 -5.79 -9.90
N LEU A 180 7.98 -6.13 -10.15
CA LEU A 180 7.02 -6.48 -9.10
C LEU A 180 7.46 -7.70 -8.30
N ASP A 181 7.87 -8.79 -8.95
CA ASP A 181 8.30 -10.00 -8.27
C ASP A 181 9.56 -9.78 -7.42
N PHE A 182 10.51 -8.99 -7.92
CA PHE A 182 11.70 -8.59 -7.17
C PHE A 182 11.33 -7.73 -5.96
N SER A 183 10.46 -6.72 -6.14
CA SER A 183 9.97 -5.88 -5.04
C SER A 183 9.24 -6.69 -3.99
N ASP A 184 8.39 -7.63 -4.39
CA ASP A 184 7.63 -8.49 -3.48
C ASP A 184 8.56 -9.29 -2.54
N LEU A 185 9.69 -9.80 -3.05
CA LEU A 185 10.70 -10.49 -2.26
C LEU A 185 11.40 -9.55 -1.26
N LEU A 186 11.75 -8.34 -1.70
CA LEU A 186 12.37 -7.33 -0.83
C LEU A 186 11.42 -6.87 0.28
N LEU A 187 10.15 -6.60 -0.03
CA LEU A 187 9.16 -6.20 0.96
C LEU A 187 8.95 -7.29 2.02
N LEU A 188 8.89 -8.56 1.60
CA LEU A 188 8.78 -9.68 2.52
C LEU A 188 10.02 -9.80 3.43
N SER A 189 11.21 -9.56 2.87
CA SER A 189 12.47 -9.57 3.64
C SER A 189 12.52 -8.47 4.71
N MET A 190 11.91 -7.31 4.45
CA MET A 190 11.82 -6.20 5.40
C MET A 190 10.72 -6.44 6.45
N ALA A 191 9.59 -7.01 6.03
CA ALA A 191 8.48 -7.30 6.90
C ALA A 191 8.83 -8.32 8.00
N PHE A 192 9.61 -9.35 7.66
CA PHE A 192 9.96 -10.41 8.62
C PHE A 192 10.64 -9.91 9.91
N PRO A 193 11.78 -9.19 9.88
CA PRO A 193 12.41 -8.67 11.09
C PRO A 193 11.54 -7.60 11.77
N ASN A 194 10.80 -6.79 11.01
CA ASN A 194 9.94 -5.76 11.58
C ASN A 194 8.76 -6.35 12.36
N MET A 195 8.09 -7.39 11.82
CA MET A 195 7.01 -8.10 12.51
C MET A 195 7.48 -8.72 13.83
N PHE A 196 8.68 -9.32 13.84
CA PHE A 196 9.26 -9.84 15.06
C PHE A 196 9.47 -8.74 16.11
N ALA A 197 10.03 -7.59 15.70
CA ALA A 197 10.24 -6.45 16.58
C ALA A 197 8.91 -5.89 17.13
N LEU A 198 7.87 -5.75 16.28
CA LEU A 198 6.54 -5.31 16.69
C LEU A 198 5.91 -6.27 17.70
N TYR A 199 6.04 -7.58 17.49
CA TYR A 199 5.56 -8.58 18.43
C TYR A 199 6.27 -8.47 19.79
N ALA A 200 7.61 -8.39 19.79
CA ALA A 200 8.40 -8.23 21.00
C ALA A 200 8.10 -6.91 21.75
N LEU A 201 7.79 -5.82 21.02
CA LEU A 201 7.50 -4.51 21.58
C LEU A 201 6.01 -4.25 21.86
N SER A 202 5.12 -5.18 21.51
CA SER A 202 3.67 -5.04 21.62
C SER A 202 3.21 -4.62 23.02
N GLY A 203 3.83 -5.14 24.08
CA GLY A 203 3.54 -4.75 25.46
C GLY A 203 3.85 -3.28 25.77
N ARG A 204 4.91 -2.71 25.18
CA ARG A 204 5.24 -1.28 25.33
C ARG A 204 4.23 -0.41 24.59
N VAL A 205 3.84 -0.81 23.38
CA VAL A 205 2.83 -0.10 22.58
C VAL A 205 1.49 -0.09 23.32
N LYS A 206 1.03 -1.24 23.82
CA LYS A 206 -0.21 -1.35 24.61
C LYS A 206 -0.22 -0.42 25.82
N ARG A 207 0.88 -0.37 26.58
CA ARG A 207 0.99 0.52 27.75
C ARG A 207 0.93 2.00 27.36
N LYS A 208 1.68 2.41 26.32
CA LYS A 208 1.67 3.79 25.83
C LYS A 208 0.30 4.21 25.30
N LEU A 209 -0.38 3.32 24.59
CA LEU A 209 -1.75 3.55 24.12
C LEU A 209 -2.72 3.69 25.29
N GLY A 210 -2.62 2.84 26.31
CA GLY A 210 -3.44 2.94 27.53
C GLY A 210 -3.31 4.29 28.21
N SER A 211 -2.08 4.73 28.51
CA SER A 211 -1.84 6.05 29.11
C SER A 211 -2.34 7.21 28.24
N TYR A 212 -2.22 7.11 26.91
CA TYR A 212 -2.75 8.13 26.01
C TYR A 212 -4.28 8.20 26.04
N LEU A 213 -4.96 7.05 26.05
CA LEU A 213 -6.42 6.98 26.12
C LEU A 213 -6.96 7.45 27.48
N GLU A 214 -6.25 7.20 28.58
CA GLU A 214 -6.58 7.74 29.89
C GLU A 214 -6.53 9.27 29.89
N LYS A 215 -5.45 9.86 29.38
CA LYS A 215 -5.32 11.32 29.21
C LYS A 215 -6.40 11.92 28.30
N LEU A 216 -6.78 11.19 27.24
CA LEU A 216 -7.85 11.62 26.35
C LEU A 216 -9.20 11.62 27.07
N ARG A 217 -9.51 10.56 27.84
CA ARG A 217 -10.76 10.44 28.59
C ARG A 217 -10.86 11.43 29.75
N SER A 218 -9.75 11.77 30.39
CA SER A 218 -9.71 12.74 31.48
C SER A 218 -9.84 14.20 31.01
N GLY A 219 -9.79 14.45 29.69
CA GLY A 219 -9.74 15.78 29.10
C GLY A 219 -8.41 16.51 29.34
N GLU A 220 -7.38 15.81 29.82
CA GLU A 220 -6.06 16.40 30.06
C GLU A 220 -5.43 16.88 28.75
N LEU A 221 -5.60 16.12 27.66
CA LEU A 221 -5.09 16.50 26.34
C LEU A 221 -5.72 17.80 25.83
N ASP A 222 -7.01 18.03 26.08
CA ASP A 222 -7.69 19.26 25.64
C ASP A 222 -7.21 20.48 26.45
N ARG A 223 -6.95 20.29 27.74
CA ARG A 223 -6.38 21.33 28.61
C ARG A 223 -4.94 21.69 28.22
N GLU A 224 -4.16 20.73 27.73
CA GLU A 224 -2.81 20.98 27.21
C GLU A 224 -2.84 21.83 25.93
N VAL A 225 -3.80 21.56 25.02
CA VAL A 225 -3.96 22.34 23.78
C VAL A 225 -4.41 23.76 24.06
N GLY A 226 -5.32 23.98 25.03
CA GLY A 226 -5.78 25.32 25.41
C GLY A 226 -4.76 26.18 26.16
N ARG A 227 -3.58 25.65 26.51
CA ARG A 227 -2.49 26.35 27.20
C ARG A 227 -1.29 26.66 26.29
N ALA A 228 -1.25 26.11 25.08
CA ALA A 228 -0.21 26.32 24.08
C ALA A 228 -0.60 27.44 23.11
#